data_AF-A0A3N5KSF6-F1
#
_entry.id   AF-A0A3N5KSF6-F1
#
_cell.length_a   1.000
_cell.length_b   1.000
_cell.length_c   1.000
_cell.angle_alpha   90.00
_cell.angle_beta   90.00
_cell.angle_gamma   90.00
#
_symmetry.space_group_name_H-M   'P 1'
#
loop_
_entity.id
_entity.type
_entity.pdbx_description
1 polymer ?
#
loop_
_entity_poly.entity_id
_entity_poly.type
_entity_poly.pdbx_seq_one_letter_code
_entity_poly.pdbx_strand_id
1 'polypeptide(L)'
;MPVGQEWTDRMNAPENGAHEYPRLRPVEAFPASVQGQQVICLRDPMQYTDAIVSVPPQTAAILELFDGRHSLLDIQEAFARRFGVLLFREQLLTVIHSLDECLLLDSPRFTDHRVAVEEDFRRAPHRPARLAGKGYPADAEALRRDLDGYFAAEDGPKDTPPSPRAGRLTGLTVPHIDFPRGGPCYAWGYRELSGAAPADRWIVLGTVHVPIARPFALTRKDFETPLGPAETDREFVEALVKRVGPGYLDDEFAHRAEHSIEFQGVFLRHMTPPGRPVRIVPILCGSYHRFVEERRPPTPADAMEEFMAALRETMDAQGGRSVLVVSADLAHVGPQFGDPRPLTPGQLREVEDADRQMLGFAEAGDAEGFFRAVAKDGDRRRICGLPPIYAALRLLDGHRGRLLRYGQWPDP
;
A
#
# COMPACT_ATOMS: atom_id res chain seq x y z
N MET A 1 27.06 44.68 -15.25
CA MET A 1 26.33 45.62 -14.36
C MET A 1 25.04 44.93 -13.95
N PRO A 2 24.80 44.66 -12.67
CA PRO A 2 25.36 43.54 -11.93
C PRO A 2 24.37 42.36 -11.83
N VAL A 3 24.82 41.18 -12.26
CA VAL A 3 24.18 39.85 -12.08
C VAL A 3 24.86 39.12 -10.91
N GLY A 4 25.21 39.85 -9.84
CA GLY A 4 26.21 39.39 -8.87
C GLY A 4 25.87 39.60 -7.39
N GLN A 5 24.61 39.91 -7.06
CA GLN A 5 24.19 40.12 -5.67
C GLN A 5 23.00 39.22 -5.26
N GLU A 6 22.00 39.03 -6.13
CA GLU A 6 20.84 38.17 -5.80
C GLU A 6 21.14 36.66 -5.74
N TRP A 7 22.16 36.17 -6.45
CA TRP A 7 22.58 34.75 -6.38
C TRP A 7 23.45 34.44 -5.17
N THR A 8 24.22 35.42 -4.69
CA THR A 8 25.10 35.30 -3.53
C THR A 8 24.34 35.51 -2.21
N ASP A 9 23.27 36.31 -2.21
CA ASP A 9 22.41 36.50 -1.03
C ASP A 9 21.56 35.26 -0.70
N ARG A 10 21.28 34.39 -1.68
CA ARG A 10 20.61 33.09 -1.45
C ARG A 10 21.52 32.01 -0.85
N MET A 11 22.85 32.19 -0.90
CA MET A 11 23.80 31.25 -0.27
C MET A 11 24.29 31.71 1.11
N ASN A 12 23.94 32.92 1.55
CA ASN A 12 24.42 33.51 2.80
C ASN A 12 23.30 34.02 3.73
N ALA A 13 22.03 33.71 3.45
CA ALA A 13 21.00 33.85 4.47
C ALA A 13 21.32 32.84 5.59
N PRO A 14 21.46 33.26 6.85
CA PRO A 14 21.67 32.30 7.93
C PRO A 14 20.48 31.34 7.94
N GLU A 15 20.76 30.03 7.85
CA GLU A 15 19.78 28.93 7.97
C GLU A 15 18.87 29.08 9.22
N ASN A 16 19.26 29.94 10.16
CA ASN A 16 18.54 30.31 11.37
C ASN A 16 17.06 30.68 11.18
N GLY A 17 16.62 31.13 10.00
CA GLY A 17 15.21 31.47 9.74
C GLY A 17 14.35 30.32 9.21
N ALA A 18 14.94 29.35 8.50
CA ALA A 18 14.18 28.28 7.83
C ALA A 18 13.58 27.26 8.81
N HIS A 19 14.12 27.21 10.02
CA HIS A 19 13.77 26.25 11.05
C HIS A 19 13.06 26.87 12.26
N GLU A 20 12.74 28.17 12.24
CA GLU A 20 12.10 28.84 13.37
C GLU A 20 10.71 28.25 13.66
N TYR A 21 9.99 27.79 12.63
CA TYR A 21 8.69 27.14 12.71
C TYR A 21 8.75 25.78 11.98
N PRO A 22 9.32 24.73 12.61
CA PRO A 22 9.50 23.44 11.95
C PRO A 22 8.14 22.78 11.68
N ARG A 23 8.04 22.11 10.54
CA ARG A 23 6.85 21.35 10.15
C ARG A 23 7.22 19.94 9.75
N LEU A 24 6.77 18.95 10.51
CA LEU A 24 6.91 17.54 10.16
C LEU A 24 5.90 17.21 9.06
N ARG A 25 6.35 16.44 8.07
CA ARG A 25 5.45 15.89 7.05
C ARG A 25 4.61 14.75 7.62
N PRO A 26 3.56 14.31 6.92
CA PRO A 26 2.96 13.02 7.20
C PRO A 26 4.04 11.92 7.11
N VAL A 27 4.39 11.34 8.25
CA VAL A 27 5.33 10.23 8.39
C VAL A 27 4.64 9.09 9.12
N GLU A 28 5.08 7.88 8.87
CA GLU A 28 4.65 6.72 9.65
C GLU A 28 5.54 6.58 10.88
N ALA A 29 4.91 6.43 12.04
CA ALA A 29 5.59 6.22 13.32
C ALA A 29 5.24 4.84 13.87
N PHE A 30 6.25 4.05 14.23
CA PHE A 30 6.06 2.71 14.79
C PHE A 30 7.03 2.44 15.94
N PRO A 31 6.62 1.68 16.97
CA PRO A 31 7.49 1.33 18.08
C PRO A 31 8.53 0.29 17.64
N ALA A 32 9.76 0.44 18.12
CA ALA A 32 10.84 -0.52 17.91
C ALA A 32 11.76 -0.62 19.13
N SER A 33 12.55 -1.70 19.19
CA SER A 33 13.65 -1.81 20.14
C SER A 33 14.99 -1.72 19.43
N VAL A 34 15.78 -0.71 19.77
CA VAL A 34 17.14 -0.52 19.25
C VAL A 34 18.10 -0.67 20.43
N GLN A 35 18.97 -1.68 20.35
CA GLN A 35 19.94 -1.99 21.41
C GLN A 35 19.30 -2.16 22.81
N GLY A 36 18.10 -2.73 22.88
CA GLY A 36 17.36 -2.95 24.13
C GLY A 36 16.63 -1.70 24.67
N GLN A 37 16.73 -0.55 24.01
CA GLN A 37 15.95 0.64 24.35
C GLN A 37 14.70 0.74 23.48
N GLN A 38 13.60 1.16 24.08
CA GLN A 38 12.35 1.44 23.37
C GLN A 38 12.46 2.80 22.68
N VAL A 39 12.25 2.80 21.36
CA VAL A 39 12.28 3.99 20.52
C VAL A 39 11.05 4.04 19.64
N ILE A 40 10.74 5.23 19.12
CA ILE A 40 9.80 5.40 18.03
C ILE A 40 10.61 5.58 16.75
N CYS A 41 10.35 4.75 15.75
CA CYS A 41 10.95 4.90 14.43
C CYS A 41 10.00 5.69 13.53
N LEU A 42 10.56 6.61 12.76
CA LEU A 42 9.86 7.39 11.74
C LEU A 42 10.34 6.93 10.36
N ARG A 43 9.40 6.74 9.43
CA ARG A 43 9.71 6.50 8.01
C ARG A 43 8.76 7.27 7.10
N ASP A 44 9.22 7.53 5.88
CA ASP A 44 8.40 8.18 4.85
C ASP A 44 7.50 7.15 4.14
N PRO A 45 6.17 7.20 4.32
CA PRO A 45 5.25 6.26 3.66
C PRO A 45 5.23 6.44 2.13
N MET A 46 5.57 7.62 1.62
CA MET A 46 5.65 7.91 0.19
C MET A 46 7.01 7.56 -0.43
N GLN A 47 7.97 7.12 0.39
CA GLN A 47 9.32 6.71 -0.01
C GLN A 47 10.06 7.74 -0.88
N TYR A 48 9.97 9.04 -0.56
CA TYR A 48 10.92 10.03 -1.09
C TYR A 48 12.33 9.83 -0.50
N THR A 49 12.40 9.17 0.65
CA THR A 49 13.62 8.74 1.35
C THR A 49 13.48 7.28 1.81
N ASP A 50 14.58 6.54 1.86
CA ASP A 50 14.67 5.22 2.51
C ASP A 50 15.12 5.34 3.98
N ALA A 51 15.34 6.56 4.48
CA ALA A 51 15.81 6.78 5.85
C ALA A 51 14.76 6.34 6.88
N ILE A 52 15.24 5.64 7.92
CA ILE A 52 14.46 5.33 9.12
C ILE A 52 15.11 6.07 10.28
N VAL A 53 14.39 7.02 10.88
CA VAL A 53 14.89 7.84 11.98
C VAL A 53 14.35 7.30 13.29
N SER A 54 15.25 6.85 14.17
CA SER A 54 14.88 6.42 15.53
C SER A 54 14.93 7.60 16.49
N VAL A 55 13.81 7.90 17.15
CA VAL A 55 13.72 8.96 18.16
C VAL A 55 13.39 8.38 19.54
N PRO A 56 14.02 8.87 20.62
CA PRO A 56 13.60 8.56 21.97
C PRO A 56 12.14 8.98 22.22
N PRO A 57 11.39 8.31 23.12
CA PRO A 57 9.99 8.67 23.40
C PRO A 57 9.79 10.13 23.83
N GLN A 58 10.76 10.71 24.53
CA GLN A 58 10.75 12.12 24.95
C GLN A 58 10.87 13.07 23.76
N THR A 59 11.68 12.71 22.76
CA THR A 59 11.81 13.46 21.51
C THR A 59 10.57 13.30 20.65
N ALA A 60 9.94 12.12 20.62
CA ALA A 60 8.68 11.92 19.90
C ALA A 60 7.58 12.89 20.37
N ALA A 61 7.55 13.21 21.67
CA ALA A 61 6.58 14.13 22.25
C ALA A 61 6.69 15.59 21.77
N ILE A 62 7.85 16.03 21.26
CA ILE A 62 8.00 17.37 20.68
C ILE A 62 7.69 17.41 19.18
N LEU A 63 7.71 16.26 18.50
CA LEU A 63 7.39 16.19 17.07
C LEU A 63 5.94 16.55 16.78
N GLU A 64 5.03 16.32 17.74
CA GLU A 64 3.63 16.77 17.68
C GLU A 64 3.51 18.30 17.55
N LEU A 65 4.54 19.05 17.97
CA LEU A 65 4.60 20.51 17.90
C LEU A 65 5.29 21.00 16.62
N PHE A 66 5.78 20.10 15.77
CA PHE A 66 6.37 20.46 14.47
C PHE A 66 5.25 20.63 13.46
N ASP A 67 4.41 21.65 13.65
CA ASP A 67 3.21 21.91 12.84
C ASP A 67 3.33 23.15 11.94
N GLY A 68 4.50 23.80 11.93
CA GLY A 68 4.75 25.06 11.24
C GLY A 68 4.11 26.28 11.90
N ARG A 69 3.58 26.15 13.13
CA ARG A 69 2.94 27.23 13.89
C ARG A 69 3.63 27.50 15.22
N HIS A 70 4.17 26.48 15.86
CA HIS A 70 4.97 26.64 17.08
C HIS A 70 6.39 27.08 16.72
N SER A 71 6.83 28.18 17.34
CA SER A 71 8.22 28.63 17.25
C SER A 71 9.14 27.70 18.05
N LEU A 72 10.46 27.82 17.84
CA LEU A 72 11.44 27.12 18.67
C LEU A 72 11.25 27.40 20.16
N LEU A 73 10.91 28.64 20.52
CA LEU A 73 10.64 29.04 21.91
C LEU A 73 9.39 28.35 22.46
N ASP A 74 8.31 28.30 21.68
CA ASP A 74 7.06 27.62 22.09
C ASP A 74 7.31 26.13 22.35
N ILE A 75 8.10 25.49 21.48
CA ILE A 75 8.47 24.07 21.62
C ILE A 75 9.31 23.85 22.88
N GLN A 76 10.30 24.71 23.14
CA GLN A 76 11.11 24.63 24.36
C GLN A 76 10.27 24.83 25.62
N GLU A 77 9.34 25.79 25.61
CA GLU A 77 8.43 26.04 26.73
C GLU A 77 7.50 24.85 26.98
N ALA A 78 6.90 24.29 25.92
CA ALA A 78 6.04 23.12 26.02
C ALA A 78 6.79 21.89 26.55
N PHE A 79 8.02 21.67 26.09
CA PHE A 79 8.88 20.60 26.59
C PHE A 79 9.20 20.75 28.08
N ALA A 80 9.61 21.96 28.49
CA ALA A 80 9.93 22.26 29.88
C ALA A 80 8.70 22.08 30.80
N ARG A 81 7.52 22.52 30.35
CA ARG A 81 6.26 22.32 31.09
C ARG A 81 5.88 20.84 31.21
N ARG A 82 6.13 20.02 30.18
CA ARG A 82 5.76 18.59 30.15
C ARG A 82 6.71 17.70 30.95
N PHE A 83 8.02 17.96 30.88
CA PHE A 83 9.04 17.07 31.43
C PHE A 83 9.81 17.64 32.64
N GLY A 84 9.62 18.92 32.96
CA GLY A 84 10.32 19.58 34.09
C GLY A 84 11.81 19.81 33.86
N VAL A 85 12.29 19.69 32.62
CA VAL A 85 13.70 19.86 32.21
C VAL A 85 13.80 20.84 31.05
N LEU A 86 14.86 21.64 31.01
CA LEU A 86 15.10 22.59 29.92
C LEU A 86 15.61 21.87 28.67
N LEU A 87 15.01 22.15 27.52
CA LEU A 87 15.52 21.78 26.21
C LEU A 87 16.33 22.96 25.67
N PHE A 88 17.64 22.77 25.44
CA PHE A 88 18.48 23.83 24.87
C PHE A 88 18.18 24.03 23.39
N ARG A 89 18.32 25.26 22.89
CA ARG A 89 17.98 25.61 21.51
C ARG A 89 18.82 24.79 20.52
N GLU A 90 20.08 24.58 20.84
CA GLU A 90 21.04 23.82 20.04
C GLU A 90 20.66 22.34 19.93
N GLN A 91 20.11 21.76 21.01
CA GLN A 91 19.61 20.39 20.99
C GLN A 91 18.37 20.27 20.10
N LEU A 92 17.44 21.24 20.19
CA LEU A 92 16.26 21.28 19.33
C LEU A 92 16.64 21.46 17.86
N LEU A 93 17.55 22.38 17.55
CA LEU A 93 18.05 22.60 16.19
C LEU A 93 18.76 21.36 15.63
N THR A 94 19.50 20.61 16.47
CA THR A 94 20.11 19.34 16.06
C THR A 94 19.04 18.34 15.60
N VAL A 95 17.96 18.18 16.36
CA VAL A 95 16.84 17.31 15.98
C VAL A 95 16.20 17.78 14.67
N ILE A 96 15.95 19.08 14.53
CA ILE A 96 15.33 19.65 13.33
C ILE A 96 16.21 19.43 12.10
N HIS A 97 17.51 19.73 12.19
CA HIS A 97 18.45 19.54 11.08
C HIS A 97 18.55 18.07 10.70
N SER A 98 18.64 17.14 11.66
CA SER A 98 18.67 15.70 11.36
C SER A 98 17.40 15.22 10.63
N LEU A 99 16.23 15.73 11.01
CA LEU A 99 14.97 15.40 10.33
C LEU A 99 14.88 16.03 8.93
N ASP A 100 15.38 17.26 8.75
CA ASP A 100 15.46 17.92 7.44
C ASP A 100 16.41 17.21 6.48
N GLU A 101 17.60 16.83 6.96
CA GLU A 101 18.57 16.05 6.20
C GLU A 101 17.99 14.68 5.78
N CYS A 102 17.14 14.10 6.61
CA CYS A 102 16.41 12.87 6.31
C CYS A 102 15.14 13.10 5.45
N LEU A 103 14.85 14.34 5.03
CA LEU A 103 13.69 14.72 4.19
C LEU A 103 12.31 14.51 4.86
N LEU A 104 12.28 14.48 6.20
CA LEU A 104 11.06 14.26 6.97
C LEU A 104 10.32 15.56 7.33
N LEU A 105 10.95 16.73 7.11
CA LEU A 105 10.32 18.04 7.30
C LEU A 105 9.77 18.61 5.99
N ASP A 106 8.71 19.40 6.11
CA ASP A 106 8.14 20.21 5.03
C ASP A 106 9.01 21.47 4.90
N SER A 107 10.10 21.33 4.14
CA SER A 107 11.14 22.34 3.97
C SER A 107 11.39 22.64 2.48
N PRO A 108 12.13 23.72 2.16
CA PRO A 108 12.60 23.96 0.79
C PRO A 108 13.40 22.78 0.23
N ARG A 109 14.27 22.17 1.05
CA ARG A 109 15.05 20.98 0.69
C ARG A 109 14.14 19.83 0.26
N PHE A 110 13.14 19.52 1.08
CA PHE A 110 12.18 18.47 0.72
C PHE A 110 11.35 18.85 -0.51
N THR A 111 10.93 20.11 -0.63
CA THR A 111 10.12 20.58 -1.77
C THR A 111 10.85 20.37 -3.09
N ASP A 112 12.12 20.77 -3.17
CA ASP A 112 12.94 20.61 -4.37
C ASP A 112 13.17 19.12 -4.69
N HIS A 113 13.48 18.30 -3.68
CA HIS A 113 13.65 16.85 -3.84
C HIS A 113 12.36 16.17 -4.32
N ARG A 114 11.22 16.54 -3.74
CA ARG A 114 9.89 16.02 -4.11
C ARG A 114 9.60 16.27 -5.57
N VAL A 115 9.77 17.51 -6.04
CA VAL A 115 9.53 17.89 -7.43
C VAL A 115 10.41 17.07 -8.37
N ALA A 116 11.71 16.95 -8.07
CA ALA A 116 12.63 16.15 -8.87
C ALA A 116 12.20 14.67 -8.96
N VAL A 117 11.91 14.04 -7.81
CA VAL A 117 11.51 12.62 -7.76
C VAL A 117 10.17 12.36 -8.46
N GLU A 118 9.20 13.25 -8.31
CA GLU A 118 7.90 13.15 -9.00
C GLU A 118 8.04 13.33 -10.51
N GLU A 119 8.86 14.28 -10.97
CA GLU A 119 9.13 14.48 -12.39
C GLU A 119 9.87 13.30 -13.02
N ASP A 120 10.89 12.77 -12.34
CA ASP A 120 11.63 11.58 -12.76
C ASP A 120 10.69 10.39 -12.90
N PHE A 121 9.85 10.14 -11.89
CA PHE A 121 8.87 9.07 -11.96
C PHE A 121 7.86 9.29 -13.08
N ARG A 122 7.35 10.51 -13.27
CA ARG A 122 6.40 10.85 -14.34
C ARG A 122 6.99 10.55 -15.72
N ARG A 123 8.27 10.86 -15.96
CA ARG A 123 8.98 10.60 -17.22
C ARG A 123 9.33 9.13 -17.45
N ALA A 124 9.52 8.35 -16.38
CA ALA A 124 9.86 6.94 -16.50
C ALA A 124 8.74 6.13 -17.20
N PRO A 125 9.04 5.30 -18.21
CA PRO A 125 8.01 4.50 -18.88
C PRO A 125 7.57 3.29 -18.05
N HIS A 126 8.36 2.93 -17.04
CA HIS A 126 8.18 1.79 -16.14
C HIS A 126 8.25 2.21 -14.67
N ARG A 127 7.62 1.43 -13.81
CA ARG A 127 7.74 1.45 -12.36
C ARG A 127 8.78 0.40 -11.95
N PRO A 128 9.89 0.78 -11.30
CA PRO A 128 10.91 -0.17 -10.89
C PRO A 128 10.41 -1.15 -9.83
N ALA A 129 11.03 -2.33 -9.75
CA ALA A 129 10.79 -3.34 -8.71
C ALA A 129 11.32 -2.82 -7.36
N ARG A 130 10.46 -2.27 -6.51
CA ARG A 130 10.85 -1.62 -5.25
C ARG A 130 11.14 -2.62 -4.13
N LEU A 131 10.54 -3.80 -4.22
CA LEU A 131 10.62 -4.84 -3.20
C LEU A 131 11.72 -5.86 -3.52
N ALA A 132 12.34 -5.78 -4.70
CA ALA A 132 13.49 -6.58 -5.06
C ALA A 132 14.66 -6.32 -4.09
N GLY A 133 15.13 -7.38 -3.43
CA GLY A 133 16.15 -7.33 -2.37
C GLY A 133 15.63 -6.95 -0.99
N LYS A 134 14.33 -6.65 -0.85
CA LYS A 134 13.66 -6.32 0.43
C LYS A 134 12.59 -7.35 0.76
N GLY A 135 11.47 -7.32 0.03
CA GLY A 135 10.34 -8.24 0.20
C GLY A 135 10.51 -9.58 -0.50
N TYR A 136 11.41 -9.66 -1.49
CA TYR A 136 11.77 -10.88 -2.21
C TYR A 136 13.15 -10.77 -2.87
N PRO A 137 13.81 -11.88 -3.28
CA PRO A 137 15.12 -11.82 -3.92
C PRO A 137 15.15 -11.00 -5.21
N ALA A 138 16.18 -10.17 -5.39
CA ALA A 138 16.42 -9.46 -6.65
C ALA A 138 16.98 -10.37 -7.76
N ASP A 139 17.60 -11.51 -7.38
CA ASP A 139 18.06 -12.53 -8.31
C ASP A 139 16.89 -13.41 -8.79
N ALA A 140 16.78 -13.58 -10.10
CA ALA A 140 15.64 -14.27 -10.71
C ALA A 140 15.56 -15.75 -10.33
N GLU A 141 16.68 -16.45 -10.23
CA GLU A 141 16.71 -17.89 -9.90
C GLU A 141 16.46 -18.12 -8.41
N ALA A 142 17.01 -17.28 -7.53
CA ALA A 142 16.64 -17.26 -6.12
C ALA A 142 15.13 -16.99 -5.94
N LEU A 143 14.58 -16.00 -6.64
CA LEU A 143 13.16 -15.69 -6.59
C LEU A 143 12.30 -16.86 -7.06
N ARG A 144 12.65 -17.53 -8.18
CA ARG A 144 11.92 -18.73 -8.63
C ARG A 144 11.92 -19.83 -7.57
N ARG A 145 13.07 -20.11 -6.95
CA ARG A 145 13.18 -21.12 -5.90
C ARG A 145 12.33 -20.79 -4.67
N ASP A 146 12.30 -19.52 -4.25
CA ASP A 146 11.45 -19.10 -3.13
C ASP A 146 9.97 -19.28 -3.48
N LEU A 147 9.55 -18.85 -4.68
CA LEU A 147 8.17 -18.98 -5.15
C LEU A 147 7.74 -20.45 -5.27
N ASP A 148 8.55 -21.31 -5.89
CA ASP A 148 8.34 -22.76 -5.95
C ASP A 148 8.28 -23.37 -4.54
N GLY A 149 9.14 -22.89 -3.63
CA GLY A 149 9.18 -23.29 -2.24
C GLY A 149 7.85 -23.05 -1.51
N TYR A 150 7.14 -21.96 -1.80
CA TYR A 150 5.82 -21.70 -1.22
C TYR A 150 4.74 -22.67 -1.70
N PHE A 151 4.85 -23.20 -2.93
CA PHE A 151 3.96 -24.28 -3.39
C PHE A 151 4.24 -25.58 -2.62
N ALA A 152 5.51 -25.88 -2.34
CA ALA A 152 5.95 -27.11 -1.67
C ALA A 152 5.93 -27.06 -0.12
N ALA A 153 5.74 -25.87 0.46
CA ALA A 153 5.73 -25.64 1.91
C ALA A 153 4.71 -26.52 2.65
N GLU A 154 4.90 -26.72 3.95
CA GLU A 154 4.03 -27.58 4.77
C GLU A 154 2.55 -27.19 4.67
N ASP A 155 2.28 -25.90 4.73
CA ASP A 155 0.98 -25.27 4.62
C ASP A 155 0.65 -24.78 3.19
N GLY A 156 1.55 -25.00 2.24
CA GLY A 156 1.34 -24.77 0.82
C GLY A 156 0.41 -25.79 0.17
N PRO A 157 0.03 -25.56 -1.10
CA PRO A 157 -0.86 -26.46 -1.83
C PRO A 157 -0.25 -27.84 -2.14
N LYS A 158 1.08 -27.98 -2.21
CA LYS A 158 1.79 -29.20 -2.62
C LYS A 158 1.18 -29.77 -3.91
N ASP A 159 0.95 -31.09 -3.97
CA ASP A 159 0.33 -31.78 -5.11
C ASP A 159 -1.20 -31.66 -5.17
N THR A 160 -1.81 -30.81 -4.33
CA THR A 160 -3.27 -30.60 -4.38
C THR A 160 -3.64 -30.03 -5.75
N PRO A 161 -4.54 -30.66 -6.53
CA PRO A 161 -4.95 -30.15 -7.83
C PRO A 161 -5.78 -28.87 -7.69
N PRO A 162 -5.87 -28.05 -8.76
CA PRO A 162 -6.78 -26.90 -8.79
C PRO A 162 -8.23 -27.34 -8.59
N SER A 163 -9.09 -26.41 -8.14
CA SER A 163 -10.48 -26.72 -7.86
C SER A 163 -11.23 -27.16 -9.13
N PRO A 164 -12.29 -28.00 -9.02
CA PRO A 164 -13.05 -28.48 -10.18
C PRO A 164 -13.66 -27.37 -11.06
N ARG A 165 -13.80 -26.15 -10.52
CA ARG A 165 -14.34 -24.97 -11.22
C ARG A 165 -13.26 -23.98 -11.68
N ALA A 166 -11.97 -24.31 -11.55
CA ALA A 166 -10.86 -23.45 -11.95
C ALA A 166 -10.94 -22.99 -13.42
N GLY A 167 -11.47 -23.83 -14.32
CA GLY A 167 -11.73 -23.47 -15.71
C GLY A 167 -12.70 -22.29 -15.91
N ARG A 168 -13.47 -21.93 -14.88
CA ARG A 168 -14.42 -20.80 -14.85
C ARG A 168 -13.95 -19.66 -13.93
N LEU A 169 -12.68 -19.65 -13.54
CA LEU A 169 -12.11 -18.61 -12.68
C LEU A 169 -12.22 -17.24 -13.35
N THR A 170 -12.89 -16.31 -12.67
CA THR A 170 -13.05 -14.90 -13.08
C THR A 170 -12.30 -13.94 -12.16
N GLY A 171 -11.91 -14.37 -10.96
CA GLY A 171 -11.01 -13.62 -10.10
C GLY A 171 -10.48 -14.42 -8.93
N LEU A 172 -9.40 -13.93 -8.32
CA LEU A 172 -8.76 -14.47 -7.13
C LEU A 172 -8.46 -13.35 -6.12
N THR A 173 -8.72 -13.61 -4.85
CA THR A 173 -8.27 -12.75 -3.74
C THR A 173 -7.07 -13.40 -3.09
N VAL A 174 -5.96 -12.67 -3.07
CA VAL A 174 -4.66 -13.11 -2.57
C VAL A 174 -4.05 -11.99 -1.70
N PRO A 175 -3.26 -12.34 -0.69
CA PRO A 175 -2.65 -11.33 0.18
C PRO A 175 -1.69 -10.40 -0.57
N HIS A 176 -1.32 -9.30 0.05
CA HIS A 176 -0.17 -8.47 -0.32
C HIS A 176 0.90 -8.36 0.77
N ILE A 177 0.78 -9.14 1.84
CA ILE A 177 1.85 -9.26 2.84
C ILE A 177 3.13 -9.82 2.21
N ASP A 178 4.29 -9.46 2.78
CA ASP A 178 5.59 -9.96 2.34
C ASP A 178 5.61 -11.49 2.17
N PHE A 179 6.28 -11.96 1.12
CA PHE A 179 6.29 -13.39 0.79
C PHE A 179 6.76 -14.31 1.92
N PRO A 180 7.77 -13.99 2.74
CA PRO A 180 8.15 -14.84 3.86
C PRO A 180 7.02 -15.06 4.88
N ARG A 181 6.09 -14.10 5.00
CA ARG A 181 4.95 -14.16 5.93
C ARG A 181 3.72 -14.84 5.31
N GLY A 182 3.48 -14.62 4.01
CA GLY A 182 2.24 -15.03 3.35
C GLY A 182 2.37 -15.99 2.17
N GLY A 183 3.59 -16.33 1.75
CA GLY A 183 3.91 -17.04 0.50
C GLY A 183 3.05 -18.29 0.23
N PRO A 184 2.88 -19.21 1.19
CA PRO A 184 2.01 -20.37 1.01
C PRO A 184 0.55 -20.00 0.66
N CYS A 185 0.02 -18.90 1.23
CA CYS A 185 -1.32 -18.41 0.94
C CYS A 185 -1.43 -17.89 -0.51
N TYR A 186 -0.41 -17.18 -1.02
CA TYR A 186 -0.34 -16.84 -2.45
C TYR A 186 -0.37 -18.09 -3.33
N ALA A 187 0.43 -19.10 -2.99
CA ALA A 187 0.52 -20.34 -3.75
C ALA A 187 -0.84 -21.06 -3.87
N TRP A 188 -1.65 -21.07 -2.80
CA TRP A 188 -3.02 -21.61 -2.84
C TRP A 188 -3.90 -20.90 -3.89
N GLY A 189 -3.84 -19.57 -3.96
CA GLY A 189 -4.60 -18.79 -4.94
C GLY A 189 -4.08 -18.97 -6.37
N TYR A 190 -2.77 -18.82 -6.57
CA TYR A 190 -2.14 -18.90 -7.89
C TYR A 190 -2.17 -20.31 -8.50
N ARG A 191 -2.22 -21.37 -7.68
CA ARG A 191 -2.42 -22.75 -8.17
C ARG A 191 -3.68 -22.88 -9.04
N GLU A 192 -4.76 -22.16 -8.73
CA GLU A 192 -6.00 -22.25 -9.50
C GLU A 192 -5.80 -21.87 -10.98
N LEU A 193 -4.78 -21.06 -11.29
CA LEU A 193 -4.45 -20.70 -12.67
C LEU A 193 -4.02 -21.88 -13.53
N SER A 194 -3.43 -22.93 -12.94
CA SER A 194 -3.05 -24.14 -13.66
C SER A 194 -4.25 -24.92 -14.21
N GLY A 195 -5.44 -24.74 -13.63
CA GLY A 195 -6.70 -25.33 -14.11
C GLY A 195 -7.55 -24.35 -14.93
N ALA A 196 -7.11 -23.11 -15.08
CA ALA A 196 -7.84 -22.06 -15.78
C ALA A 196 -7.44 -21.98 -17.25
N ALA A 197 -8.32 -21.44 -18.10
CA ALA A 197 -7.89 -20.97 -19.41
C ALA A 197 -6.79 -19.89 -19.25
N PRO A 198 -5.99 -19.59 -20.27
CA PRO A 198 -5.15 -18.40 -20.27
C PRO A 198 -6.00 -17.13 -20.16
N ALA A 199 -5.53 -16.14 -19.43
CA ALA A 199 -6.13 -14.80 -19.41
C ALA A 199 -5.46 -13.94 -20.48
N ASP A 200 -6.24 -13.07 -21.14
CA ASP A 200 -5.70 -12.06 -22.05
C ASP A 200 -5.16 -10.85 -21.27
N ARG A 201 -5.79 -10.55 -20.12
CA ARG A 201 -5.40 -9.48 -19.20
C ARG A 201 -5.79 -9.78 -17.75
N TRP A 202 -5.00 -9.26 -16.83
CA TRP A 202 -5.21 -9.36 -15.38
C TRP A 202 -5.57 -7.98 -14.82
N ILE A 203 -6.76 -7.82 -14.26
CA ILE A 203 -7.14 -6.57 -13.60
C ILE A 203 -6.70 -6.66 -12.15
N VAL A 204 -5.63 -5.94 -11.78
CA VAL A 204 -5.02 -6.05 -10.45
C VAL A 204 -5.53 -4.90 -9.58
N LEU A 205 -6.43 -5.23 -8.65
CA LEU A 205 -6.97 -4.30 -7.66
C LEU A 205 -6.07 -4.33 -6.42
N GLY A 206 -5.23 -3.31 -6.28
CA GLY A 206 -4.32 -3.13 -5.14
C GLY A 206 -4.89 -2.19 -4.10
N THR A 207 -4.62 -2.47 -2.82
CA THR A 207 -4.83 -1.47 -1.76
C THR A 207 -3.79 -0.37 -1.87
N VAL A 208 -4.18 0.89 -1.63
CA VAL A 208 -3.23 1.99 -1.45
C VAL A 208 -3.16 2.40 0.02
N HIS A 209 -1.94 2.45 0.56
CA HIS A 209 -1.68 2.78 1.96
C HIS A 209 -1.47 4.27 2.22
N VAL A 210 -1.45 5.07 1.15
CA VAL A 210 -1.34 6.53 1.19
C VAL A 210 -2.63 7.18 0.68
N PRO A 211 -3.00 8.38 1.17
CA PRO A 211 -4.16 9.09 0.66
C PRO A 211 -4.03 9.39 -0.84
N ILE A 212 -5.13 9.19 -1.57
CA ILE A 212 -5.29 9.58 -2.98
C ILE A 212 -6.54 10.46 -3.10
N ALA A 213 -6.56 11.37 -4.07
CA ALA A 213 -7.63 12.36 -4.24
C ALA A 213 -8.93 11.74 -4.79
N ARG A 214 -8.80 10.65 -5.55
CA ARG A 214 -9.92 9.91 -6.15
C ARG A 214 -10.09 8.55 -5.48
N PRO A 215 -11.28 7.91 -5.60
CA PRO A 215 -11.49 6.58 -5.05
C PRO A 215 -10.60 5.50 -5.67
N PHE A 216 -10.04 5.74 -6.85
CA PHE A 216 -9.06 4.85 -7.49
C PHE A 216 -7.95 5.65 -8.16
N ALA A 217 -6.77 5.04 -8.32
CA ALA A 217 -5.66 5.61 -9.09
C ALA A 217 -5.15 4.62 -10.13
N LEU A 218 -5.07 5.08 -11.39
CA LEU A 218 -4.57 4.36 -12.55
C LEU A 218 -3.11 4.69 -12.82
N THR A 219 -2.42 3.82 -13.55
CA THR A 219 -1.12 4.12 -14.12
C THR A 219 -0.99 3.53 -15.53
N ARG A 220 -0.14 4.15 -16.34
CA ARG A 220 0.27 3.63 -17.66
C ARG A 220 1.56 2.84 -17.61
N LYS A 221 2.26 2.84 -16.48
CA LYS A 221 3.62 2.33 -16.36
C LYS A 221 3.60 0.82 -16.25
N ASP A 222 4.55 0.18 -16.92
CA ASP A 222 4.79 -1.25 -16.76
C ASP A 222 5.44 -1.51 -15.40
N PHE A 223 5.19 -2.66 -14.79
CA PHE A 223 5.77 -3.01 -13.49
C PHE A 223 6.98 -3.92 -13.71
N GLU A 224 8.18 -3.44 -13.40
CA GLU A 224 9.36 -4.28 -13.46
C GLU A 224 9.33 -5.35 -12.37
N THR A 225 9.83 -6.54 -12.71
CA THR A 225 10.07 -7.62 -11.76
C THR A 225 11.36 -8.35 -12.13
N PRO A 226 12.03 -9.06 -11.21
CA PRO A 226 13.20 -9.88 -11.56
C PRO A 226 12.90 -10.99 -12.59
N LEU A 227 11.62 -11.37 -12.78
CA LEU A 227 11.19 -12.40 -13.74
C LEU A 227 10.74 -11.80 -15.10
N GLY A 228 11.03 -10.52 -15.32
CA GLY A 228 10.60 -9.72 -16.47
C GLY A 228 9.39 -8.83 -16.14
N PRO A 229 9.05 -7.87 -17.01
CA PRO A 229 8.01 -6.89 -16.72
C PRO A 229 6.61 -7.52 -16.74
N ALA A 230 5.75 -7.09 -15.81
CA ALA A 230 4.31 -7.15 -15.96
C ALA A 230 3.87 -5.90 -16.75
N GLU A 231 3.55 -6.10 -18.02
CA GLU A 231 3.21 -5.04 -18.98
C GLU A 231 1.83 -4.49 -18.67
N THR A 232 1.70 -3.17 -18.58
CA THR A 232 0.39 -2.55 -18.42
C THR A 232 -0.35 -2.61 -19.76
N ASP A 233 -1.60 -3.09 -19.73
CA ASP A 233 -2.51 -3.04 -20.87
C ASP A 233 -2.95 -1.59 -21.10
N ARG A 234 -2.07 -0.83 -21.76
CA ARG A 234 -2.25 0.60 -22.01
C ARG A 234 -3.51 0.87 -22.83
N GLU A 235 -3.89 -0.02 -23.75
CA GLU A 235 -5.12 0.14 -24.53
C GLU A 235 -6.35 0.09 -23.62
N PHE A 236 -6.40 -0.89 -22.71
CA PHE A 236 -7.47 -0.97 -21.72
C PHE A 236 -7.51 0.26 -20.81
N VAL A 237 -6.35 0.67 -20.28
CA VAL A 237 -6.24 1.84 -19.39
C VAL A 237 -6.73 3.11 -20.11
N GLU A 238 -6.32 3.33 -21.35
CA GLU A 238 -6.78 4.49 -22.13
C GLU A 238 -8.29 4.44 -22.45
N ALA A 239 -8.84 3.24 -22.71
CA ALA A 239 -10.28 3.07 -22.89
C ALA A 239 -11.05 3.42 -21.61
N LEU A 240 -10.55 3.00 -20.45
CA LEU A 240 -11.14 3.33 -19.15
C LEU A 240 -11.03 4.83 -18.86
N VAL A 241 -9.85 5.43 -19.05
CA VAL A 241 -9.60 6.88 -18.84
C VAL A 241 -10.51 7.73 -19.71
N LYS A 242 -10.81 7.32 -20.94
CA LYS A 242 -11.79 8.03 -21.80
C LYS A 242 -13.20 8.05 -21.21
N ARG A 243 -13.58 7.04 -20.40
CA ARG A 243 -14.88 6.98 -19.72
C ARG A 243 -14.89 7.78 -18.42
N VAL A 244 -13.87 7.61 -17.59
CA VAL A 244 -13.84 8.17 -16.22
C VAL A 244 -13.14 9.53 -16.10
N GLY A 245 -12.44 9.95 -17.15
CA GLY A 245 -11.66 11.18 -17.21
C GLY A 245 -10.19 11.02 -16.80
N PRO A 246 -9.32 11.94 -17.23
CA PRO A 246 -7.86 11.85 -17.01
C PRO A 246 -7.46 12.00 -15.55
N GLY A 247 -8.30 12.57 -14.69
CA GLY A 247 -7.95 12.84 -13.30
C GLY A 247 -7.68 11.56 -12.47
N TYR A 248 -8.10 10.39 -12.94
CA TYR A 248 -7.74 9.10 -12.32
C TYR A 248 -6.25 8.75 -12.48
N LEU A 249 -5.47 9.57 -13.18
CA LEU A 249 -4.02 9.45 -13.31
C LEU A 249 -3.25 10.51 -12.49
N ASP A 250 -3.96 11.44 -11.83
CA ASP A 250 -3.33 12.53 -11.06
C ASP A 250 -2.47 11.97 -9.91
N ASP A 251 -2.95 10.90 -9.28
CA ASP A 251 -2.27 10.18 -8.20
C ASP A 251 -1.40 9.00 -8.70
N GLU A 252 -0.97 9.00 -9.98
CA GLU A 252 -0.12 7.94 -10.54
C GLU A 252 1.14 7.70 -9.68
N PHE A 253 1.68 8.76 -9.04
CA PHE A 253 2.83 8.66 -8.16
C PHE A 253 2.62 7.73 -6.95
N ALA A 254 1.38 7.54 -6.48
CA ALA A 254 1.08 6.61 -5.39
C ALA A 254 1.50 5.17 -5.72
N HIS A 255 1.47 4.79 -7.01
CA HIS A 255 1.98 3.49 -7.46
C HIS A 255 3.46 3.31 -7.15
N ARG A 256 4.27 4.38 -7.12
CA ARG A 256 5.74 4.29 -6.95
C ARG A 256 6.14 3.59 -5.64
N ALA A 257 5.47 3.93 -4.54
CA ALA A 257 5.79 3.41 -3.21
C ALA A 257 4.91 2.21 -2.80
N GLU A 258 3.74 2.07 -3.42
CA GLU A 258 2.77 1.04 -3.09
C GLU A 258 3.24 -0.35 -3.54
N HIS A 259 3.13 -1.33 -2.65
CA HIS A 259 3.63 -2.69 -2.82
C HIS A 259 2.53 -3.67 -3.28
N SER A 260 1.27 -3.35 -3.02
CA SER A 260 0.16 -4.28 -3.19
C SER A 260 0.05 -4.87 -4.60
N ILE A 261 0.34 -4.11 -5.66
CA ILE A 261 0.29 -4.59 -7.05
C ILE A 261 1.59 -5.33 -7.45
N GLU A 262 2.74 -4.93 -6.90
CA GLU A 262 4.05 -5.47 -7.29
C GLU A 262 4.17 -6.97 -6.99
N PHE A 263 3.75 -7.40 -5.80
CA PHE A 263 3.75 -8.81 -5.42
C PHE A 263 2.94 -9.68 -6.40
N GLN A 264 1.80 -9.15 -6.87
CA GLN A 264 0.96 -9.87 -7.82
C GLN A 264 1.60 -9.94 -9.21
N GLY A 265 2.28 -8.88 -9.63
CA GLY A 265 3.07 -8.87 -10.87
C GLY A 265 4.14 -9.98 -10.86
N VAL A 266 4.85 -10.14 -9.73
CA VAL A 266 5.87 -11.19 -9.55
C VAL A 266 5.27 -12.59 -9.67
N PHE A 267 4.19 -12.89 -8.94
CA PHE A 267 3.55 -14.20 -9.01
C PHE A 267 2.95 -14.47 -10.40
N LEU A 268 2.33 -13.47 -11.04
CA LEU A 268 1.80 -13.62 -12.40
C LEU A 268 2.92 -13.94 -13.41
N ARG A 269 4.10 -13.30 -13.29
CA ARG A 269 5.28 -13.62 -14.09
C ARG A 269 5.82 -15.02 -13.81
N HIS A 270 5.78 -15.47 -12.56
CA HIS A 270 6.19 -16.81 -12.18
C HIS A 270 5.27 -17.89 -12.78
N MET A 271 3.95 -17.67 -12.71
CA MET A 271 2.93 -18.58 -13.23
C MET A 271 2.84 -18.59 -14.77
N THR A 272 3.38 -17.57 -15.42
CA THR A 272 3.32 -17.43 -16.88
C THR A 272 4.58 -18.02 -17.54
N PRO A 273 4.43 -18.91 -18.54
CA PRO A 273 5.57 -19.48 -19.24
C PRO A 273 6.50 -18.41 -19.83
N PRO A 274 7.83 -18.65 -19.84
CA PRO A 274 8.78 -17.75 -20.48
C PRO A 274 8.38 -17.40 -21.93
N GLY A 275 8.58 -16.14 -22.33
CA GLY A 275 8.25 -15.65 -23.67
C GLY A 275 6.78 -15.27 -23.89
N ARG A 276 5.87 -15.52 -22.93
CA ARG A 276 4.50 -14.95 -22.97
C ARG A 276 4.45 -13.63 -22.19
N PRO A 277 3.77 -12.60 -22.74
CA PRO A 277 3.56 -11.35 -22.02
C PRO A 277 2.59 -11.58 -20.86
N VAL A 278 2.80 -10.85 -19.76
CA VAL A 278 1.83 -10.74 -18.67
C VAL A 278 1.25 -9.34 -18.75
N ARG A 279 -0.01 -9.23 -19.19
CA ARG A 279 -0.70 -7.96 -19.32
C ARG A 279 -1.54 -7.68 -18.07
N ILE A 280 -1.27 -6.58 -17.39
CA ILE A 280 -1.98 -6.15 -16.19
C ILE A 280 -2.72 -4.82 -16.41
N VAL A 281 -3.82 -4.62 -15.70
CA VAL A 281 -4.47 -3.31 -15.52
C VAL A 281 -4.33 -2.97 -14.04
N PRO A 282 -3.29 -2.22 -13.65
CA PRO A 282 -3.01 -1.88 -12.25
C PRO A 282 -3.95 -0.77 -11.78
N ILE A 283 -4.75 -1.06 -10.75
CA ILE A 283 -5.70 -0.10 -10.17
C ILE A 283 -5.49 -0.09 -8.65
N LEU A 284 -5.09 1.06 -8.13
CA LEU A 284 -5.06 1.29 -6.69
C LEU A 284 -6.44 1.70 -6.19
N CYS A 285 -6.87 1.10 -5.09
CA CYS A 285 -8.17 1.28 -4.46
C CYS A 285 -8.01 2.12 -3.19
N GLY A 286 -8.57 3.32 -3.22
CA GLY A 286 -8.54 4.29 -2.12
C GLY A 286 -9.37 3.87 -0.90
N SER A 287 -9.17 4.57 0.20
CA SER A 287 -9.77 4.24 1.49
C SER A 287 -11.31 4.30 1.49
N TYR A 288 -11.92 3.34 2.19
CA TYR A 288 -13.37 3.29 2.45
C TYR A 288 -13.74 3.90 3.82
N HIS A 289 -12.78 4.52 4.51
CA HIS A 289 -12.95 5.02 5.89
C HIS A 289 -14.20 5.89 6.05
N ARG A 290 -14.44 6.83 5.13
CA ARG A 290 -15.64 7.68 5.15
C ARG A 290 -16.95 6.87 5.16
N PHE A 291 -17.03 5.81 4.36
CA PHE A 291 -18.22 4.96 4.29
C PHE A 291 -18.41 4.17 5.59
N VAL A 292 -17.31 3.69 6.19
CA VAL A 292 -17.31 3.01 7.48
C VAL A 292 -17.80 3.95 8.60
N GLU A 293 -17.29 5.19 8.65
CA GLU A 293 -17.74 6.22 9.60
C GLU A 293 -19.23 6.53 9.44
N GLU A 294 -19.69 6.68 8.20
CA GLU A 294 -21.10 6.93 7.86
C GLU A 294 -21.98 5.66 8.02
N ARG A 295 -21.39 4.50 8.30
CA ARG A 295 -22.04 3.17 8.41
C ARG A 295 -22.98 2.84 7.25
N ARG A 296 -22.61 3.25 6.04
CA ARG A 296 -23.35 2.95 4.81
C ARG A 296 -22.40 2.46 3.72
N PRO A 297 -22.81 1.50 2.88
CA PRO A 297 -22.03 1.14 1.71
C PRO A 297 -22.03 2.29 0.68
N PRO A 298 -21.08 2.30 -0.26
CA PRO A 298 -21.15 3.14 -1.44
C PRO A 298 -22.47 2.95 -2.21
N THR A 299 -22.99 4.04 -2.76
CA THR A 299 -24.22 4.10 -3.55
C THR A 299 -23.91 4.49 -5.00
N PRO A 300 -24.84 4.30 -5.96
CA PRO A 300 -24.60 4.67 -7.35
C PRO A 300 -24.25 6.15 -7.59
N ALA A 301 -24.53 7.04 -6.63
CA ALA A 301 -24.16 8.45 -6.68
C ALA A 301 -22.71 8.71 -6.23
N ASP A 302 -22.07 7.75 -5.58
CA ASP A 302 -20.67 7.85 -5.15
C ASP A 302 -19.75 7.51 -6.33
N ALA A 303 -18.70 8.32 -6.54
CA ALA A 303 -17.73 8.17 -7.63
C ALA A 303 -17.07 6.76 -7.69
N MET A 304 -17.06 6.05 -6.55
CA MET A 304 -16.62 4.66 -6.44
C MET A 304 -17.45 3.72 -7.33
N GLU A 305 -18.78 3.79 -7.25
CA GLU A 305 -19.70 2.94 -8.03
C GLU A 305 -19.72 3.35 -9.50
N GLU A 306 -19.60 4.66 -9.80
CA GLU A 306 -19.44 5.16 -11.17
C GLU A 306 -18.18 4.58 -11.85
N PHE A 307 -17.04 4.60 -11.16
CA PHE A 307 -15.81 4.02 -11.68
C PHE A 307 -15.95 2.51 -11.91
N MET A 308 -16.56 1.77 -10.99
CA MET A 308 -16.75 0.32 -11.14
C MET A 308 -17.68 -0.02 -12.30
N ALA A 309 -18.72 0.79 -12.53
CA ALA A 309 -19.58 0.66 -13.71
C ALA A 309 -18.78 0.88 -15.00
N ALA A 310 -17.98 1.95 -15.07
CA ALA A 310 -17.12 2.23 -16.22
C ALA A 310 -16.06 1.14 -16.46
N LEU A 311 -15.50 0.56 -15.39
CA LEU A 311 -14.55 -0.55 -15.48
C LEU A 311 -15.21 -1.80 -16.08
N ARG A 312 -16.42 -2.16 -15.62
CA ARG A 312 -17.20 -3.27 -16.19
C ARG A 312 -17.52 -3.04 -17.66
N GLU A 313 -18.02 -1.87 -18.02
CA GLU A 313 -18.29 -1.52 -19.43
C GLU A 313 -17.02 -1.56 -20.29
N THR A 314 -15.86 -1.21 -19.73
CA THR A 314 -14.58 -1.33 -20.43
C THR A 314 -14.18 -2.79 -20.64
N MET A 315 -14.39 -3.65 -19.63
CA MET A 315 -14.17 -5.10 -19.75
C MET A 315 -15.03 -5.70 -20.86
N ASP A 316 -16.32 -5.36 -20.89
CA ASP A 316 -17.26 -5.86 -21.89
C ASP A 316 -16.91 -5.37 -23.30
N ALA A 317 -16.56 -4.09 -23.44
CA ALA A 317 -16.24 -3.48 -24.74
C ALA A 317 -14.90 -3.96 -25.33
N GLN A 318 -13.90 -4.19 -24.50
CA GLN A 318 -12.57 -4.64 -24.94
C GLN A 318 -12.52 -6.12 -25.29
N GLY A 319 -13.47 -6.91 -24.78
CA GLY A 319 -13.52 -8.35 -25.00
C GLY A 319 -12.25 -9.08 -24.51
N GLY A 320 -12.15 -10.35 -24.90
CA GLY A 320 -11.15 -11.26 -24.36
C GLY A 320 -11.42 -11.63 -22.90
N ARG A 321 -10.57 -12.49 -22.35
CA ARG A 321 -10.70 -13.00 -20.99
C ARG A 321 -9.93 -12.13 -20.02
N SER A 322 -10.67 -11.33 -19.26
CA SER A 322 -10.15 -10.60 -18.09
C SER A 322 -10.31 -11.44 -16.83
N VAL A 323 -9.27 -11.50 -15.99
CA VAL A 323 -9.33 -12.13 -14.66
C VAL A 323 -8.92 -11.09 -13.61
N LEU A 324 -9.72 -10.96 -12.56
CA LEU A 324 -9.43 -10.04 -11.46
C LEU A 324 -8.40 -10.66 -10.49
N VAL A 325 -7.39 -9.91 -10.11
CA VAL A 325 -6.48 -10.22 -9.01
C VAL A 325 -6.71 -9.18 -7.92
N VAL A 326 -7.30 -9.61 -6.82
CA VAL A 326 -7.64 -8.76 -5.68
C VAL A 326 -6.54 -8.90 -4.66
N SER A 327 -5.70 -7.89 -4.57
CA SER A 327 -4.52 -7.86 -3.73
C SER A 327 -4.85 -7.24 -2.38
N ALA A 328 -5.12 -8.08 -1.39
CA ALA A 328 -5.81 -7.69 -0.16
C ALA A 328 -5.41 -8.54 1.05
N ASP A 329 -4.95 -7.88 2.11
CA ASP A 329 -4.83 -8.46 3.44
C ASP A 329 -6.08 -8.17 4.28
N LEU A 330 -6.25 -8.90 5.39
CA LEU A 330 -7.39 -8.79 6.29
C LEU A 330 -7.04 -7.97 7.53
N ALA A 331 -7.12 -8.56 8.73
CA ALA A 331 -6.94 -7.85 9.99
C ALA A 331 -5.49 -7.46 10.29
N HIS A 332 -5.29 -6.19 10.65
CA HIS A 332 -4.05 -5.60 11.18
C HIS A 332 -4.27 -5.18 12.65
N VAL A 333 -3.79 -6.04 13.55
CA VAL A 333 -4.05 -5.94 14.99
C VAL A 333 -2.76 -6.14 15.79
N GLY A 334 -2.64 -5.40 16.88
CA GLY A 334 -1.49 -5.42 17.79
C GLY A 334 -0.74 -4.09 17.88
N PRO A 335 0.32 -4.02 18.70
CA PRO A 335 1.03 -2.78 18.99
C PRO A 335 1.59 -2.04 17.79
N GLN A 336 2.07 -2.76 16.78
CA GLN A 336 2.56 -2.14 15.54
C GLN A 336 1.46 -1.40 14.78
N PHE A 337 0.20 -1.78 14.97
CA PHE A 337 -0.96 -1.16 14.33
C PHE A 337 -1.70 -0.19 15.27
N GLY A 338 -1.12 0.11 16.44
CA GLY A 338 -1.66 1.09 17.40
C GLY A 338 -2.53 0.50 18.51
N ASP A 339 -2.61 -0.83 18.65
CA ASP A 339 -3.29 -1.44 19.80
C ASP A 339 -2.40 -1.40 21.06
N PRO A 340 -2.94 -1.20 22.27
CA PRO A 340 -2.11 -0.92 23.44
C PRO A 340 -1.28 -2.12 23.91
N ARG A 341 -1.64 -3.35 23.52
CA ARG A 341 -1.05 -4.60 24.01
C ARG A 341 -0.99 -5.67 22.92
N PRO A 342 -0.02 -6.60 22.99
CA PRO A 342 -0.04 -7.81 22.17
C PRO A 342 -1.32 -8.61 22.35
N LEU A 343 -1.73 -9.31 21.29
CA LEU A 343 -2.91 -10.16 21.32
C LEU A 343 -2.62 -11.46 22.08
N THR A 344 -3.59 -11.89 22.88
CA THR A 344 -3.59 -13.22 23.48
C THR A 344 -4.02 -14.28 22.46
N PRO A 345 -3.70 -15.57 22.69
CA PRO A 345 -4.19 -16.65 21.82
C PRO A 345 -5.72 -16.72 21.69
N GLY A 346 -6.47 -16.26 22.71
CA GLY A 346 -7.93 -16.14 22.62
C GLY A 346 -8.37 -15.06 21.63
N GLN A 347 -7.73 -13.90 21.68
CA GLN A 347 -8.02 -12.78 20.77
C GLN A 347 -7.62 -13.10 19.33
N LEU A 348 -6.56 -13.87 19.10
CA LEU A 348 -6.20 -14.34 17.75
C LEU A 348 -7.32 -15.21 17.14
N ARG A 349 -7.94 -16.08 17.95
CA ARG A 349 -9.12 -16.87 17.51
C ARG A 349 -10.34 -15.99 17.24
N GLU A 350 -10.59 -14.97 18.07
CA GLU A 350 -11.68 -14.02 17.82
C GLU A 350 -11.48 -13.26 16.49
N VAL A 351 -10.24 -12.91 16.16
CA VAL A 351 -9.88 -12.29 14.87
C VAL A 351 -10.12 -13.27 13.72
N GLU A 352 -9.69 -14.53 13.87
CA GLU A 352 -9.95 -15.57 12.86
C GLU A 352 -11.44 -15.78 12.62
N ASP A 353 -12.24 -15.90 13.67
CA ASP A 353 -13.69 -16.08 13.57
C ASP A 353 -14.35 -14.88 12.86
N ALA A 354 -13.93 -13.66 13.17
CA ALA A 354 -14.43 -12.44 12.53
C ALA A 354 -14.01 -12.36 11.05
N ASP A 355 -12.78 -12.71 10.72
CA ASP A 355 -12.29 -12.74 9.34
C ASP A 355 -13.01 -13.80 8.52
N ARG A 356 -13.21 -15.00 9.06
CA ARG A 356 -13.95 -16.08 8.38
C ARG A 356 -15.42 -15.72 8.18
N GLN A 357 -16.06 -15.11 9.17
CA GLN A 357 -17.43 -14.60 9.03
C GLN A 357 -17.52 -13.57 7.90
N MET A 358 -16.58 -12.63 7.85
CA MET A 358 -16.50 -11.62 6.81
C MET A 358 -16.27 -12.25 5.43
N LEU A 359 -15.32 -13.19 5.31
CA LEU A 359 -15.05 -13.93 4.08
C LEU A 359 -16.26 -14.76 3.61
N GLY A 360 -17.12 -15.23 4.53
CA GLY A 360 -18.36 -15.91 4.17
C GLY A 360 -19.29 -15.06 3.28
N PHE A 361 -19.33 -13.74 3.49
CA PHE A 361 -20.05 -12.83 2.59
C PHE A 361 -19.36 -12.73 1.21
N ALA A 362 -18.03 -12.68 1.18
CA ALA A 362 -17.29 -12.69 -0.08
C ALA A 362 -17.48 -14.01 -0.87
N GLU A 363 -17.50 -15.16 -0.19
CA GLU A 363 -17.84 -16.45 -0.81
C GLU A 363 -19.27 -16.46 -1.37
N ALA A 364 -20.21 -15.80 -0.69
CA ALA A 364 -21.59 -15.67 -1.15
C ALA A 364 -21.79 -14.65 -2.29
N GLY A 365 -20.78 -13.84 -2.62
CA GLY A 365 -20.91 -12.73 -3.57
C GLY A 365 -21.62 -11.50 -3.00
N ASP A 366 -21.74 -11.38 -1.68
CA ASP A 366 -22.48 -10.31 -1.01
C ASP A 366 -21.54 -9.14 -0.64
N ALA A 367 -21.37 -8.20 -1.57
CA ALA A 367 -20.54 -7.01 -1.37
C ALA A 367 -21.00 -6.17 -0.17
N GLU A 368 -22.31 -5.96 0.00
CA GLU A 368 -22.83 -5.14 1.08
C GLU A 368 -22.75 -5.84 2.43
N GLY A 369 -22.98 -7.15 2.47
CA GLY A 369 -22.79 -7.98 3.67
C GLY A 369 -21.33 -7.96 4.12
N PHE A 370 -20.39 -8.08 3.18
CA PHE A 370 -18.96 -7.96 3.43
C PHE A 370 -18.62 -6.57 4.02
N PHE A 371 -19.10 -5.49 3.39
CA PHE A 371 -18.91 -4.13 3.90
C PHE A 371 -19.48 -3.97 5.32
N ARG A 372 -20.72 -4.42 5.56
CA ARG A 372 -21.38 -4.32 6.87
C ARG A 372 -20.63 -5.10 7.94
N ALA A 373 -20.02 -6.24 7.60
CA ALA A 373 -19.22 -7.03 8.54
C ALA A 373 -17.98 -6.25 9.03
N VAL A 374 -17.35 -5.45 8.16
CA VAL A 374 -16.24 -4.55 8.54
C VAL A 374 -16.76 -3.34 9.32
N ALA A 375 -17.78 -2.66 8.79
CA ALA A 375 -18.32 -1.43 9.39
C ALA A 375 -18.95 -1.65 10.78
N LYS A 376 -19.36 -2.88 11.10
CA LYS A 376 -19.98 -3.25 12.39
C LYS A 376 -19.14 -2.85 13.60
N ASP A 377 -17.82 -3.01 13.52
CA ASP A 377 -16.88 -2.66 14.60
C ASP A 377 -16.13 -1.34 14.36
N GLY A 378 -16.56 -0.55 13.36
CA GLY A 378 -15.90 0.68 12.96
C GLY A 378 -14.53 0.44 12.30
N ASP A 379 -14.34 -0.73 11.67
CA ASP A 379 -13.06 -1.18 11.13
C ASP A 379 -11.93 -1.21 12.18
N ARG A 380 -12.25 -1.68 13.40
CA ARG A 380 -11.28 -1.79 14.49
C ARG A 380 -10.13 -2.74 14.16
N ARG A 381 -10.37 -3.68 13.24
CA ARG A 381 -9.38 -4.63 12.71
C ARG A 381 -8.53 -4.06 11.57
N ARG A 382 -8.81 -2.83 11.10
CA ARG A 382 -8.03 -2.14 10.06
C ARG A 382 -7.88 -3.01 8.81
N ILE A 383 -9.01 -3.41 8.24
CA ILE A 383 -9.10 -4.31 7.09
C ILE A 383 -8.66 -3.55 5.83
N CYS A 384 -7.36 -3.57 5.51
CA CYS A 384 -6.84 -2.87 4.35
C CYS A 384 -7.44 -3.40 3.04
N GLY A 385 -7.83 -4.68 3.00
CA GLY A 385 -8.48 -5.32 1.87
C GLY A 385 -9.93 -4.92 1.62
N LEU A 386 -10.56 -4.09 2.47
CA LEU A 386 -11.96 -3.69 2.30
C LEU A 386 -12.21 -3.06 0.91
N PRO A 387 -11.45 -2.04 0.46
CA PRO A 387 -11.66 -1.42 -0.84
C PRO A 387 -11.56 -2.38 -2.04
N PRO A 388 -10.44 -3.12 -2.25
CA PRO A 388 -10.32 -3.98 -3.43
C PRO A 388 -11.26 -5.21 -3.38
N ILE A 389 -11.53 -5.79 -2.21
CA ILE A 389 -12.47 -6.93 -2.09
C ILE A 389 -13.89 -6.47 -2.38
N TYR A 390 -14.34 -5.35 -1.81
CA TYR A 390 -15.66 -4.80 -2.12
C TYR A 390 -15.78 -4.52 -3.62
N ALA A 391 -14.78 -3.86 -4.22
CA ALA A 391 -14.79 -3.55 -5.64
C ALA A 391 -14.88 -4.81 -6.51
N ALA A 392 -14.14 -5.86 -6.17
CA ALA A 392 -14.21 -7.13 -6.87
C ALA A 392 -15.58 -7.81 -6.76
N LEU A 393 -16.20 -7.80 -5.57
CA LEU A 393 -17.54 -8.37 -5.37
C LEU A 393 -18.59 -7.62 -6.18
N ARG A 394 -18.47 -6.28 -6.28
CA ARG A 394 -19.32 -5.48 -7.18
C ARG A 394 -19.07 -5.85 -8.63
N LEU A 395 -17.82 -5.88 -9.08
CA LEU A 395 -17.44 -6.20 -10.48
C LEU A 395 -17.81 -7.62 -10.89
N LEU A 396 -17.85 -8.56 -9.95
CA LEU A 396 -18.22 -9.96 -10.19
C LEU A 396 -19.61 -10.30 -9.67
N ASP A 397 -20.54 -9.34 -9.70
CA ASP A 397 -21.92 -9.59 -9.28
C ASP A 397 -22.51 -10.87 -9.91
N GLY A 398 -23.25 -11.63 -9.10
CA GLY A 398 -23.76 -12.96 -9.45
C GLY A 398 -22.74 -14.11 -9.40
N HIS A 399 -21.46 -13.86 -9.14
CA HIS A 399 -20.45 -14.89 -8.93
C HIS A 399 -20.38 -15.31 -7.46
N ARG A 400 -19.80 -16.49 -7.20
CA ARG A 400 -19.53 -17.01 -5.86
C ARG A 400 -18.06 -17.34 -5.72
N GLY A 401 -17.54 -17.11 -4.52
CA GLY A 401 -16.17 -17.45 -4.13
C GLY A 401 -16.06 -18.81 -3.46
N ARG A 402 -14.82 -19.18 -3.17
CA ARG A 402 -14.46 -20.31 -2.30
C ARG A 402 -13.19 -19.93 -1.55
N LEU A 403 -13.21 -20.06 -0.23
CA LEU A 403 -12.03 -19.89 0.59
C LEU A 403 -11.09 -21.08 0.38
N LEU A 404 -9.89 -20.80 -0.14
CA LEU A 404 -8.87 -21.82 -0.39
C LEU A 404 -7.94 -22.00 0.81
N ARG A 405 -7.52 -20.87 1.41
CA ARG A 405 -6.63 -20.83 2.56
C ARG A 405 -6.90 -19.57 3.37
N TYR A 406 -6.76 -19.70 4.69
CA TYR A 406 -6.68 -18.60 5.64
C TYR A 406 -5.46 -18.86 6.52
N GLY A 407 -4.74 -17.79 6.87
CA GLY A 407 -3.58 -17.84 7.74
C GLY A 407 -3.43 -16.53 8.51
N GLN A 408 -2.79 -16.62 9.67
CA GLN A 408 -2.41 -15.48 10.50
C GLN A 408 -0.89 -15.48 10.66
N TRP A 409 -0.29 -14.30 10.66
CA TRP A 409 1.13 -14.12 10.99
C TRP A 409 1.25 -13.28 12.27
N PRO A 410 1.41 -13.91 13.44
CA PRO A 410 1.74 -13.19 14.66
C PRO A 410 3.22 -12.84 14.64
N ASP A 411 3.55 -11.54 14.66
CA ASP A 411 4.94 -11.12 14.83
C ASP A 411 5.47 -11.59 16.21
N PRO A 412 6.72 -12.09 16.26
CA PRO A 412 7.29 -12.75 17.44
C PRO A 412 7.51 -11.84 18.65
#